data_AF-A0A970XF76-F1
#
_entry.id   AF-A0A970XF76-F1
#
_cell.length_a   1.000
_cell.length_b   1.000
_cell.length_c   1.000
_cell.angle_alpha   90.00
_cell.angle_beta   90.00
_cell.angle_gamma   90.00
#
_symmetry.space_group_name_H-M   'P 1'
#
loop_
_entity.id
_entity.type
_entity.pdbx_description
1 polymer ?
#
loop_
_entity_poly.entity_id
_entity_poly.type
_entity_poly.pdbx_seq_one_letter_code
_entity_poly.pdbx_strand_id
1 'polypeptide(L)' 'KSINGLMSLVQENFSLDPFANALFVFCNKSRNRVSVKAGLT' A
#
# COMPACT_ATOMS: atom_id res chain seq x y z
N LYS A 1 -10.67 -5.63 2.65
CA LYS A 1 -10.32 -5.78 4.08
C LYS A 1 -8.81 -5.75 4.33
N SER A 2 -7.98 -6.47 3.56
CA SER A 2 -6.52 -6.56 3.82
C SER A 2 -5.69 -5.29 3.56
N ILE A 3 -6.19 -4.33 2.77
CA ILE A 3 -5.48 -3.07 2.49
C ILE A 3 -5.36 -2.20 3.76
N ASN A 4 -6.40 -2.15 4.59
CA ASN A 4 -6.42 -1.32 5.81
C ASN A 4 -5.37 -1.78 6.83
N GLY A 5 -5.21 -3.10 7.01
CA GLY A 5 -4.17 -3.65 7.87
C GLY A 5 -2.77 -3.34 7.35
N LEU A 6 -2.60 -3.34 6.03
CA LEU A 6 -1.34 -2.98 5.38
C LEU A 6 -1.03 -1.48 5.54
N MET A 7 -2.03 -0.61 5.45
CA MET A 7 -1.90 0.83 5.70
C MET A 7 -1.51 1.11 7.16
N SER A 8 -2.09 0.40 8.13
CA SER A 8 -1.72 0.52 9.56
C SER A 8 -0.24 0.17 9.79
N LEU A 9 0.23 -0.92 9.19
CA LEU A 9 1.64 -1.31 9.27
C LEU A 9 2.57 -0.30 8.61
N VAL A 10 2.16 0.31 7.49
CA VAL A 10 2.93 1.37 6.82
C VAL A 10 3.05 2.59 7.73
N GLN A 11 1.96 3.00 8.35
CA GLN A 11 1.94 4.15 9.26
C GLN A 11 2.79 3.89 10.51
N GLU A 12 2.68 2.71 11.13
CA GLU A 12 3.45 2.36 12.33
C GLU A 12 4.95 2.15 12.06
N ASN A 13 5.31 1.45 10.99
CA ASN A 13 6.72 1.05 10.76
C ASN A 13 7.52 2.07 9.94
N PHE A 14 6.85 2.89 9.12
CA PHE A 14 7.52 3.84 8.23
C PHE A 14 7.17 5.30 8.54
N SER A 15 6.25 5.54 9.49
CA SER A 15 5.79 6.90 9.87
C SER A 15 5.31 7.73 8.66
N LEU A 16 4.81 7.06 7.63
CA LEU A 16 4.23 7.67 6.44
C LEU A 16 2.73 7.78 6.61
N ASP A 17 2.14 8.89 6.17
CA ASP A 17 0.69 9.02 6.07
C ASP A 17 0.19 8.24 4.85
N PRO A 18 -0.54 7.12 5.03
CA PRO A 18 -1.02 6.31 3.93
C PRO A 18 -2.16 6.97 3.14
N PHE A 19 -2.72 8.10 3.64
CA PHE A 19 -3.75 8.90 2.98
C PHE A 19 -3.18 10.13 2.25
N ALA A 20 -1.89 10.42 2.43
CA ALA A 20 -1.19 11.41 1.61
C ALA A 20 -1.06 10.90 0.16
N ASN A 21 -0.64 11.79 -0.76
CA ASN A 21 -0.38 11.45 -2.17
C ASN A 21 0.74 10.40 -2.27
N ALA A 22 0.35 9.12 -2.18
CA ALA A 22 1.24 7.98 -2.15
C ALA A 22 0.85 6.98 -3.25
N LEU A 23 1.85 6.32 -3.82
CA LEU A 23 1.67 5.28 -4.83
C LEU A 23 1.99 3.92 -4.20
N PHE A 24 1.00 3.04 -4.11
CA PHE A 24 1.18 1.70 -3.58
C PHE A 24 1.35 0.71 -4.74
N VAL A 25 2.50 0.04 -4.77
CA VAL A 25 2.82 -0.97 -5.77
C VAL A 25 2.78 -2.35 -5.12
N PHE A 26 1.89 -3.20 -5.62
CA PHE A 26 1.73 -4.57 -5.14
C PHE A 26 2.21 -5.55 -6.21
N CYS A 27 2.94 -6.58 -5.79
CA CYS A 27 3.29 -7.69 -6.64
C CYS A 27 2.59 -8.96 -6.12
N ASN A 28 2.11 -9.82 -7.02
CA ASN A 28 1.58 -11.11 -6.59
C ASN A 28 2.69 -12.07 -6.16
N LYS A 29 2.34 -13.16 -5.46
CA LYS A 29 3.30 -14.15 -4.95
C LYS A 29 4.16 -14.77 -6.06
N SER A 30 3.58 -14.96 -7.24
CA SER A 30 4.24 -15.49 -8.45
C SER A 30 5.16 -14.47 -9.14
N ARG A 31 5.23 -13.23 -8.66
CA ARG A 31 6.05 -12.12 -9.18
C ARG A 31 5.83 -11.80 -10.66
N ASN A 32 4.74 -12.27 -11.25
CA ASN A 32 4.43 -12.08 -12.67
C ASN A 32 3.37 -10.99 -12.90
N ARG A 33 2.77 -10.46 -11.84
CA ARG A 33 1.80 -9.36 -11.93
C ARG A 33 2.13 -8.27 -10.94
N VAL A 34 2.28 -7.06 -11.46
CA VAL A 34 2.38 -5.82 -10.68
C VAL A 34 1.04 -5.10 -10.79
N SER A 35 0.56 -4.55 -9.68
CA SER A 35 -0.65 -3.75 -9.59
C SER A 35 -0.32 -2.45 -8.89
N VAL A 36 -0.62 -1.33 -9.53
CA VAL A 36 -0.42 0.01 -8.98
C VAL A 36 -1.76 0.53 -8.47
N LYS A 37 -1.76 1.06 -7.26
CA LYS A 37 -2.89 1.74 -6.63
C LYS A 37 -2.39 3.14 -6.24
N ALA A 38 -2.91 4.16 -6.90
CA ALA A 38 -2.78 5.53 -6.39
C ALA A 38 -3.61 5.63 -5.11
N GLY A 39 -3.07 6.33 -4.10
CA GLY A 39 -3.76 6.60 -2.84
C GLY A 39 -5.16 7.14 -3.11
N LEU A 40 -6.17 6.46 -2.57
CA LEU A 40 -7.51 7.03 -2.50
C LEU A 40 -7.50 8.01 -1.33
N THR A 41 -7.77 9.28 -1.62
CA THR A 41 -8.41 10.15 -0.62
C THR A 41 -9.71 9.50 -0.15
#